data_AF-A0A7W0LFT1-F1
#
_entry.id   AF-A0A7W0LFT1-F1
#
_cell.length_a   1.000
_cell.length_b   1.000
_cell.length_c   1.000
_cell.angle_alpha   90.00
_cell.angle_beta   90.00
_cell.angle_gamma   90.00
#
_symmetry.space_group_name_H-M   'P 1'
#
loop_
_entity.id
_entity.type
_entity.pdbx_description
1 polymer ?
#
loop_
_entity_poly.entity_id
_entity_poly.type
_entity_poly.pdbx_seq_one_letter_code
_entity_poly.pdbx_strand_id
1 'polypeptide(L)' 'TGMEGDVITMQEIFSFEKLGVTQDGKVIGRFRATGVRPKACERLKTSGIHLPADMFEGVMEVR' A
#
# COMPACT_ATOMS: atom_id res chain seq x y z
N THR A 1 3.98 10.18 13.19
CA THR A 1 2.57 10.33 12.74
C THR A 1 2.55 11.33 11.58
N GLY A 2 1.57 11.24 10.67
CA GLY A 2 1.41 12.15 9.54
C GLY A 2 0.67 13.40 9.98
N MET A 3 1.29 14.24 10.81
CA MET A 3 0.69 15.49 11.27
C MET A 3 1.43 16.64 10.60
N GLU A 4 0.71 17.58 9.99
CA GLU A 4 1.23 18.88 9.59
C GLU A 4 0.53 19.93 10.45
N GLY A 5 1.24 20.41 11.49
CA GLY A 5 0.60 21.17 12.57
C GLY A 5 -0.45 20.33 13.30
N ASP A 6 -1.69 20.83 13.33
CA ASP A 6 -2.86 20.16 13.95
C ASP A 6 -3.66 19.29 12.96
N VAL A 7 -3.26 19.23 11.70
CA VAL A 7 -4.01 18.50 10.67
C VAL A 7 -3.45 17.08 10.50
N ILE A 8 -4.35 16.09 10.62
CA ILE A 8 -4.06 14.70 10.27
C ILE A 8 -3.98 14.60 8.74
N THR A 9 -2.80 14.25 8.25
CA THR A 9 -2.56 13.96 6.83
C THR A 9 -2.63 12.46 6.58
N MET A 10 -3.40 12.10 5.56
CA MET A 10 -3.46 10.73 5.04
C MET A 10 -2.54 10.64 3.83
N GLN A 11 -1.77 9.56 3.76
CA GLN A 11 -0.95 9.23 2.61
C GLN A 11 -1.38 7.87 2.09
N GLU A 12 -1.61 7.78 0.79
CA GLU A 12 -1.92 6.52 0.14
C GLU A 12 -0.62 5.70 -0.01
N ILE A 13 -0.65 4.46 0.47
CA ILE A 13 0.50 3.54 0.45
C ILE A 13 0.33 2.49 -0.65
N PHE A 14 -0.92 2.05 -0.84
CA PHE A 14 -1.34 1.15 -1.90
C PHE A 14 -2.65 1.65 -2.47
N SER A 15 -2.79 1.55 -3.79
CA SER A 15 -4.04 1.77 -4.49
C SER A 15 -4.50 0.46 -5.14
N PHE A 16 -5.81 0.31 -5.31
CA PHE A 16 -6.38 -0.79 -6.09
C PHE A 16 -7.00 -0.23 -7.37
N GLU A 17 -6.57 -0.77 -8.51
CA GLU A 17 -7.11 -0.43 -9.82
C GLU A 17 -7.99 -1.58 -10.32
N LYS A 18 -9.30 -1.34 -10.43
CA LYS A 18 -10.23 -2.27 -11.07
C LYS A 18 -10.07 -2.19 -12.58
N LEU A 19 -9.74 -3.32 -13.21
CA LEU A 19 -9.55 -3.44 -14.66
C LEU A 19 -10.75 -4.08 -15.35
N GLY A 20 -11.57 -4.85 -14.62
CA GLY A 20 -12.74 -5.50 -15.20
C GLY A 20 -13.48 -6.40 -14.23
N VAL A 21 -14.42 -7.16 -14.77
CA VAL A 21 -15.14 -8.22 -14.06
C VAL A 21 -15.22 -9.43 -14.98
N THR A 22 -14.91 -10.61 -14.47
CA THR A 22 -15.03 -11.87 -15.20
C THR A 22 -16.50 -12.25 -15.41
N GLN A 23 -16.77 -13.23 -16.28
CA GLN A 23 -18.14 -13.71 -16.54
C GLN A 23 -18.80 -14.34 -15.31
N ASP A 24 -18.00 -14.91 -14.41
CA ASP A 24 -18.42 -15.45 -13.10
C ASP A 24 -18.53 -14.37 -12.00
N GLY A 25 -18.39 -13.09 -12.34
CA GLY A 25 -18.61 -11.97 -11.42
C GLY A 25 -17.42 -11.60 -10.54
N LYS A 26 -16.22 -12.16 -10.78
CA LYS A 26 -15.01 -11.82 -10.03
C LYS A 26 -14.37 -10.54 -10.55
N VAL A 27 -13.83 -9.73 -9.65
CA VAL A 27 -13.17 -8.47 -10.01
C VAL A 27 -11.76 -8.76 -10.50
N ILE A 28 -11.44 -8.32 -11.71
CA ILE A 28 -10.08 -8.29 -12.24
C ILE A 28 -9.49 -6.93 -11.89
N GLY A 29 -8.33 -6.90 -11.26
CA GLY A 29 -7.67 -5.66 -10.91
C GLY A 29 -6.21 -5.84 -10.56
N ARG A 30 -5.61 -4.79 -10.01
CA ARG A 30 -4.24 -4.84 -9.51
C ARG A 30 -4.07 -3.92 -8.31
N PHE A 31 -3.29 -4.37 -7.34
CA PHE A 31 -2.76 -3.50 -6.31
C PHE A 31 -1.49 -2.83 -6.83
N ARG A 32 -1.37 -1.52 -6.65
CA ARG A 32 -0.19 -0.75 -7.00
C ARG A 32 0.36 -0.10 -5.73
N ALA A 33 1.63 -0.34 -5.45
CA ALA A 33 2.30 0.40 -4.40
C ALA A 33 2.61 1.82 -4.90
N THR A 34 2.40 2.82 -4.04
CA THR A 34 2.63 4.23 -4.40
C THR A 34 4.11 4.62 -4.31
N GLY A 35 4.97 3.74 -3.78
CA GLY A 35 6.37 4.05 -3.44
C GLY A 35 6.52 4.75 -2.07
N VAL A 36 5.41 5.15 -1.43
CA VAL A 36 5.45 5.81 -0.12
C VAL A 36 5.77 4.80 0.96
N ARG A 37 6.92 4.95 1.64
CA ARG A 37 7.27 4.17 2.83
C ARG A 37 6.67 4.82 4.09
N PRO A 38 5.76 4.15 4.81
CA PRO A 38 5.15 4.71 6.01
C PRO A 38 6.19 4.95 7.12
N LYS A 39 6.04 6.06 7.86
CA LYS A 39 6.85 6.33 9.08
C LYS A 39 6.74 5.20 10.12
N ALA A 40 5.66 4.41 10.07
CA ALA A 40 5.49 3.25 10.95
C ALA A 40 6.50 2.13 10.68
N CYS A 41 7.10 2.04 9.49
CA CYS A 41 8.10 1.03 9.15
C CYS A 41 9.32 1.11 10.08
N GLU A 42 9.77 2.31 10.44
CA GLU A 42 10.89 2.47 11.38
C GLU A 42 10.52 1.95 12.78
N ARG A 43 9.28 2.19 13.23
CA ARG A 43 8.81 1.65 14.51
C ARG A 43 8.74 0.13 14.49
N LEU A 44 8.23 -0.46 13.39
CA LEU A 44 8.18 -1.90 13.20
C LEU A 44 9.58 -2.51 13.23
N LYS A 45 10.53 -1.88 12.54
CA LYS A 45 11.95 -2.27 12.53
C LYS A 45 12.55 -2.25 13.94
N THR A 46 12.31 -1.19 14.72
CA THR A 46 12.76 -1.09 16.12
C THR A 46 12.12 -2.16 17.01
N SER A 47 10.91 -2.60 16.69
CA SER A 47 10.25 -3.74 17.35
C SER A 47 10.73 -5.12 16.85
N GLY A 48 11.74 -5.17 15.98
CA GLY A 48 12.30 -6.42 15.43
C GLY A 48 11.56 -6.97 14.21
N ILE A 49 10.58 -6.22 13.67
CA ILE A 49 9.83 -6.62 12.48
C ILE A 49 10.48 -6.01 11.24
N HIS A 50 11.12 -6.87 10.44
CA HIS A 50 11.77 -6.47 9.19
C HIS A 50 10.80 -6.64 8.02
N LEU A 51 10.41 -5.52 7.41
CA LEU A 51 9.61 -5.54 6.19
C LEU A 51 10.53 -5.71 4.97
N PRO A 52 10.11 -6.48 3.94
CA PRO A 52 10.82 -6.55 2.67
C PRO A 52 11.05 -5.17 2.05
N ALA A 53 12.19 -5.01 1.37
CA ALA A 53 12.57 -3.73 0.77
C ALA A 53 11.59 -3.33 -0.36
N ASP A 54 11.17 -4.32 -1.14
CA ASP A 54 10.28 -4.27 -2.30
C ASP A 54 8.79 -4.24 -1.94
N MET A 55 8.41 -4.35 -0.66
CA MET A 55 7.01 -4.38 -0.21
C MET A 55 6.19 -3.16 -0.67
N PHE A 56 6.83 -1.99 -0.80
CA PHE A 56 6.18 -0.74 -1.20
C PHE A 56 6.50 -0.36 -2.64
N GLU A 57 6.90 -1.34 -3.45
CA GLU A 57 7.26 -1.18 -4.85
C GLU A 57 6.47 -2.16 -5.71
N GLY A 58 6.25 -1.79 -6.97
CA GLY A 58 5.66 -2.69 -7.97
C GLY A 58 4.13 -2.75 -8.00
N VAL A 59 3.66 -3.76 -8.74
CA VAL A 59 2.25 -3.97 -9.10
C VAL A 59 1.94 -5.46 -8.93
N MET A 60 0.86 -5.77 -8.23
CA MET A 60 0.38 -7.12 -8.01
C MET A 60 -0.98 -7.31 -8.70
N GLU A 61 -1.04 -8.20 -9.69
CA GLU A 61 -2.30 -8.56 -10.34
C GLU A 61 -3.20 -9.40 -9.42
N VAL A 62 -4.51 -9.15 -9.49
CA VAL A 62 -5.55 -9.92 -8.80
C VAL A 62 -6.59 -10.35 -9.84
N ARG A 63 -6.93 -11.64 -9.86
CA ARG A 63 -7.85 -12.27 -10.81
C ARG A 63 -8.95 -13.03 -10.08
#